data_AF-A0A8S3W291-F1
#
_entry.id   AF-A0A8S3W291-F1
#
_cell.length_a   1.000
_cell.length_b   1.000
_cell.length_c   1.000
_cell.angle_alpha   90.00
_cell.angle_beta   90.00
_cell.angle_gamma   90.00
#
_symmetry.space_group_name_H-M   'P 1'
#
loop_
_entity.id
_entity.type
_entity.pdbx_description
1 polymer ?
#
loop_
_entity_poly.entity_id
_entity_poly.type
_entity_poly.pdbx_seq_one_letter_code
_entity_poly.pdbx_strand_id
1 'polypeptide(L)'
;MWTQWGLDGPDGALYNRTSSGWFDSITFLYWFTNIIIPWASQLKGTKLVIGDKLSSHLNPDVLDLCEAHEIRFVFLPSRSTQIAKPLDVAFFGPLKKSWREILSTYKIENPNQTTLNKSHFPLLLKKIMDSANTNTENVKSGKETEMYPFNPYQIYNKLPEFEEEIKYDADQSVLHYLKETKQPNPIKRGKNSNLNVPPG
;
A
#
# COMPACT_ATOMS: atom_id res chain seq x y z
N MET A 1 18.02 -22.20 13.15
CA MET A 1 17.22 -21.32 12.26
C MET A 1 15.90 -21.08 12.98
N TRP A 2 15.55 -19.84 13.35
CA TRP A 2 14.28 -19.56 14.03
C TRP A 2 13.12 -19.78 13.05
N THR A 3 12.38 -20.88 13.17
CA THR A 3 11.29 -21.28 12.25
C THR A 3 9.89 -20.97 12.79
N GLN A 4 9.76 -20.54 14.05
CA GLN A 4 8.46 -20.36 14.72
C GLN A 4 7.83 -18.97 14.52
N TRP A 5 8.54 -18.03 13.90
CA TRP A 5 8.13 -16.61 13.79
C TRP A 5 6.96 -16.35 12.82
N GLY A 6 6.36 -17.38 12.24
CA GLY A 6 5.11 -17.31 11.47
C GLY A 6 4.10 -18.39 11.84
N LEU A 7 4.36 -19.18 12.89
CA LEU A 7 3.42 -20.21 13.37
C LEU A 7 2.37 -19.57 14.27
N ASP A 8 1.15 -20.11 14.27
CA ASP A 8 0.02 -19.63 15.10
C ASP A 8 -0.40 -18.18 14.85
N GLY A 9 -0.02 -17.63 13.70
CA GLY A 9 -0.42 -16.31 13.20
C GLY A 9 -1.85 -16.25 12.66
N PRO A 10 -2.31 -15.05 12.23
CA PRO A 10 -3.56 -14.93 11.49
C PRO A 10 -3.55 -15.80 10.23
N ASP A 11 -4.70 -16.36 9.88
CA ASP A 11 -4.82 -17.25 8.74
C ASP A 11 -4.51 -16.50 7.43
N GLY A 12 -3.65 -17.08 6.60
CA GLY A 12 -3.19 -16.44 5.36
C GLY A 12 -2.18 -15.30 5.54
N ALA A 13 -1.72 -15.01 6.77
CA ALA A 13 -0.69 -13.99 6.99
C ALA A 13 0.64 -14.38 6.36
N LEU A 14 1.27 -13.42 5.68
CA LEU A 14 2.62 -13.56 5.14
C LEU A 14 3.62 -12.87 6.05
N TYR A 15 4.78 -13.51 6.19
CA TYR A 15 5.85 -13.05 7.06
C TYR A 15 7.12 -12.86 6.23
N ASN A 16 7.77 -11.70 6.37
CA ASN A 16 9.03 -11.41 5.71
C ASN A 16 9.96 -10.60 6.64
N ARG A 17 11.26 -10.60 6.36
CA ARG A 17 12.26 -9.87 7.14
C ARG A 17 13.43 -9.41 6.26
N THR A 18 13.97 -8.25 6.57
CA THR A 18 15.20 -7.72 5.95
C THR A 18 16.34 -7.77 6.97
N SER A 19 17.58 -7.79 6.48
CA SER A 19 18.77 -7.72 7.35
C SER A 19 18.87 -6.39 8.10
N SER A 20 18.40 -5.31 7.49
CA SER A 20 18.37 -3.97 8.07
C SER A 20 17.23 -3.77 9.09
N GLY A 21 16.21 -4.63 9.04
CA GLY A 21 14.95 -4.44 9.76
C GLY A 21 14.02 -3.37 9.16
N TRP A 22 14.48 -2.67 8.11
CA TRP A 22 13.69 -1.68 7.38
C TRP A 22 13.01 -2.31 6.17
N PHE A 23 11.83 -1.80 5.83
CA PHE A 23 11.08 -2.22 4.64
C PHE A 23 11.80 -1.74 3.37
N ASP A 24 12.01 -2.64 2.41
CA ASP A 24 12.75 -2.36 1.17
C ASP A 24 11.95 -2.75 -0.08
N SER A 25 12.49 -2.42 -1.26
CA SER A 25 11.82 -2.64 -2.55
C SER A 25 11.64 -4.11 -2.93
N ILE A 26 12.51 -4.98 -2.43
CA ILE A 26 12.42 -6.44 -2.63
C ILE A 26 11.27 -6.99 -1.79
N THR A 27 11.19 -6.59 -0.53
CA THR A 27 10.09 -6.95 0.37
C THR A 27 8.77 -6.40 -0.18
N PHE A 28 8.75 -5.17 -0.69
CA PHE A 28 7.55 -4.62 -1.33
C PHE A 28 7.09 -5.45 -2.53
N LEU A 29 8.00 -5.81 -3.45
CA LEU A 29 7.68 -6.68 -4.60
C LEU A 29 7.11 -8.03 -4.15
N TYR A 30 7.70 -8.65 -3.11
CA TYR A 30 7.18 -9.89 -2.54
C TYR A 30 5.74 -9.72 -2.06
N TRP A 31 5.44 -8.64 -1.32
CA TRP A 31 4.10 -8.37 -0.81
C TRP A 31 3.12 -8.06 -1.93
N PHE A 32 3.55 -7.29 -2.93
CA PHE A 32 2.73 -6.98 -4.10
C PHE A 32 2.32 -8.24 -4.85
N THR A 33 3.28 -9.13 -5.10
CA THR A 33 3.06 -10.40 -5.82
C THR A 33 2.16 -11.36 -5.05
N ASN A 34 2.32 -11.47 -3.73
CA ASN A 34 1.62 -12.49 -2.94
C ASN A 34 0.32 -12.01 -2.30
N ILE A 35 0.08 -10.69 -2.23
CA ILE A 35 -1.13 -10.12 -1.61
C ILE A 35 -1.94 -9.34 -2.65
N ILE A 36 -1.33 -8.36 -3.30
CA ILE A 36 -2.04 -7.43 -4.18
C ILE A 36 -2.49 -8.11 -5.47
N ILE A 37 -1.63 -8.91 -6.10
CA ILE A 37 -1.98 -9.60 -7.35
C ILE A 37 -3.13 -10.63 -7.15
N PRO A 38 -3.10 -11.52 -6.13
CA PRO A 38 -4.22 -12.41 -5.87
C PRO A 38 -5.52 -11.66 -5.56
N TRP A 39 -5.46 -10.59 -4.76
CA TRP A 39 -6.62 -9.75 -4.48
C TRP A 39 -7.18 -9.10 -5.76
N ALA A 40 -6.31 -8.49 -6.57
CA ALA A 40 -6.70 -7.80 -7.78
C ALA A 40 -7.30 -8.75 -8.83
N SER A 41 -6.81 -9.98 -8.89
CA SER A 41 -7.29 -11.03 -9.82
C SER A 41 -8.69 -11.54 -9.49
N GLN A 42 -9.15 -11.35 -8.25
CA GLN A 42 -10.52 -11.68 -7.83
C GLN A 42 -11.55 -10.61 -8.20
N LEU A 43 -11.09 -9.42 -8.63
CA LEU A 43 -11.93 -8.26 -8.91
C LEU A 43 -12.02 -7.99 -10.41
N LYS A 44 -13.17 -7.49 -10.87
CA LYS A 44 -13.38 -7.06 -12.27
C LYS A 44 -13.09 -5.57 -12.43
N GLY A 45 -12.54 -5.19 -13.58
CA GLY A 45 -12.27 -3.79 -13.94
C GLY A 45 -10.89 -3.30 -13.52
N THR A 46 -10.68 -1.98 -13.61
CA THR A 46 -9.43 -1.32 -13.18
C THR A 46 -9.37 -1.23 -11.66
N LYS A 47 -8.26 -1.69 -11.06
CA LYS A 47 -8.03 -1.60 -9.61
C LYS A 47 -7.18 -0.38 -9.31
N LEU A 48 -7.47 0.31 -8.20
CA LEU A 48 -6.65 1.41 -7.69
C LEU A 48 -5.96 0.94 -6.42
N VAL A 49 -4.63 0.98 -6.41
CA VAL A 49 -3.82 0.75 -5.21
C VAL A 49 -3.18 2.09 -4.85
N ILE A 50 -3.31 2.48 -3.59
CA ILE A 50 -2.84 3.78 -3.09
C ILE A 50 -1.73 3.51 -2.09
N GLY A 51 -0.53 3.99 -2.39
CA GLY A 51 0.64 3.92 -1.51
C GLY A 51 0.98 5.28 -0.93
N ASP A 52 1.73 5.31 0.17
CA ASP A 52 2.43 6.51 0.56
C ASP A 52 3.73 6.66 -0.25
N LYS A 53 4.20 7.90 -0.36
CA LYS A 53 5.41 8.25 -1.10
C LYS A 53 6.66 7.81 -0.31
N LEU A 54 6.97 6.51 -0.38
CA LEU A 54 8.18 5.91 0.15
C LEU A 54 9.01 5.33 -1.00
N SER A 55 10.31 5.61 -1.01
CA SER A 55 11.22 5.15 -2.07
C SER A 55 11.27 3.63 -2.23
N SER A 56 10.97 2.88 -1.17
CA SER A 56 10.86 1.40 -1.22
C SER A 56 9.68 0.91 -2.07
N HIS A 57 8.68 1.76 -2.35
CA HIS A 57 7.56 1.39 -3.23
C HIS A 57 7.88 1.56 -4.71
N LEU A 58 9.04 2.14 -5.04
CA LEU A 58 9.50 2.36 -6.40
C LEU A 58 10.33 1.15 -6.85
N ASN A 59 9.65 0.18 -7.44
CA ASN A 59 10.27 -0.99 -8.05
C ASN A 59 9.71 -1.17 -9.48
N PRO A 60 10.57 -1.19 -10.53
CA PRO A 60 10.13 -1.43 -11.91
C PRO A 60 9.27 -2.69 -12.08
N ASP A 61 9.62 -3.78 -11.41
CA ASP A 61 8.87 -5.04 -11.50
C ASP A 61 7.44 -4.88 -10.98
N VAL A 62 7.23 -4.00 -9.99
CA VAL A 62 5.88 -3.68 -9.50
C VAL A 62 5.10 -2.88 -10.54
N LEU A 63 5.75 -1.99 -11.30
CA LEU A 63 5.09 -1.24 -12.36
C LEU A 63 4.67 -2.14 -13.52
N ASP A 64 5.50 -3.11 -13.88
CA ASP A 64 5.18 -4.11 -14.91
C ASP A 64 4.02 -5.01 -14.46
N LEU A 65 4.03 -5.45 -13.19
CA LEU A 65 2.91 -6.17 -12.59
C LEU A 65 1.62 -5.33 -12.57
N CYS A 66 1.72 -4.04 -12.29
CA CYS A 66 0.56 -3.15 -12.32
C CYS A 66 -0.07 -3.10 -13.71
N GLU A 67 0.76 -2.95 -14.75
CA GLU A 67 0.31 -2.90 -16.14
C GLU A 67 -0.33 -4.23 -16.57
N ALA A 68 0.33 -5.35 -16.27
CA ALA A 68 -0.16 -6.69 -16.62
C ALA A 68 -1.51 -7.05 -15.96
N HIS A 69 -1.81 -6.50 -14.78
CA HIS A 69 -3.00 -6.82 -14.01
C HIS A 69 -4.07 -5.72 -13.98
N GLU A 70 -3.96 -4.70 -14.85
CA GLU A 70 -4.87 -3.53 -14.88
C GLU A 70 -5.02 -2.83 -13.52
N ILE A 71 -3.89 -2.67 -12.83
CA ILE A 71 -3.78 -1.96 -11.56
C ILE A 71 -3.18 -0.58 -11.82
N ARG A 72 -3.82 0.45 -11.30
CA ARG A 72 -3.28 1.81 -11.23
C ARG A 72 -2.71 2.00 -9.84
N PHE A 73 -1.38 2.14 -9.75
CA PHE A 73 -0.71 2.44 -8.50
C PHE A 73 -0.46 3.94 -8.39
N VAL A 74 -0.97 4.56 -7.33
CA VAL A 74 -0.91 6.02 -7.12
C VAL A 74 -0.30 6.32 -5.76
N PHE A 75 0.60 7.29 -5.73
CA PHE A 75 1.18 7.81 -4.49
C PHE A 75 0.37 8.99 -3.97
N LEU A 76 0.13 9.01 -2.66
CA LEU A 76 -0.37 10.21 -1.99
C LEU A 76 0.71 11.32 -2.05
N PRO A 77 0.32 12.59 -2.27
CA PRO A 77 1.27 13.70 -2.31
C PRO A 77 2.06 13.82 -1.00
N SER A 78 3.31 14.28 -1.10
CA SER A 78 4.16 14.56 0.07
C SER A 78 3.45 15.57 0.98
N ARG A 79 3.45 15.32 2.30
CA ARG A 79 2.66 16.08 3.29
C ARG A 79 1.14 16.01 3.10
N SER A 80 0.58 14.94 2.52
CA SER A 80 -0.84 14.64 2.71
C SER A 80 -1.07 14.50 4.22
N THR A 81 -1.64 15.53 4.82
CA THR A 81 -1.89 15.62 6.25
C THR A 81 -2.68 14.40 6.71
N GLN A 82 -2.58 14.06 7.98
CA GLN A 82 -3.19 12.88 8.63
C GLN A 82 -4.69 12.69 8.31
N ILE A 83 -5.34 13.67 7.69
CA ILE A 83 -6.71 13.68 7.18
C ILE A 83 -6.92 12.74 5.97
N ALA A 84 -5.92 12.57 5.10
CA ALA A 84 -6.09 11.87 3.81
C ALA A 84 -5.58 10.42 3.79
N LYS A 85 -5.19 9.86 4.95
CA LYS A 85 -4.78 8.46 5.07
C LYS A 85 -5.85 7.66 5.82
N PRO A 86 -6.80 7.02 5.10
CA PRO A 86 -7.91 6.27 5.70
C PRO A 86 -7.46 5.29 6.78
N LEU A 87 -6.34 4.61 6.53
CA LEU A 87 -5.77 3.64 7.46
C LEU A 87 -5.30 4.30 8.76
N ASP A 88 -4.67 5.47 8.72
CA ASP A 88 -4.19 6.17 9.91
C ASP A 88 -5.33 6.71 10.78
N VAL A 89 -6.37 7.27 10.14
CA VAL A 89 -7.53 7.85 10.86
C VAL A 89 -8.43 6.77 11.43
N ALA A 90 -8.78 5.78 10.61
CA ALA A 90 -9.91 4.92 10.90
C ALA A 90 -9.52 3.55 11.45
N PHE A 91 -8.37 3.02 11.01
CA PHE A 91 -7.96 1.65 11.30
C PHE A 91 -6.87 1.56 12.37
N PHE A 92 -5.78 2.34 12.24
CA PHE A 92 -4.61 2.21 13.10
C PHE A 92 -4.81 2.77 14.51
N GLY A 93 -5.69 3.75 14.71
CA GLY A 93 -6.01 4.26 16.06
C GLY A 93 -6.58 3.17 16.98
N PRO A 94 -7.72 2.55 16.61
CA PRO A 94 -8.30 1.41 17.33
C PRO A 94 -7.34 0.23 17.45
N LEU A 95 -6.61 -0.10 16.38
CA LEU A 95 -5.63 -1.18 16.38
C LEU A 95 -4.53 -0.93 17.44
N LYS A 96 -3.95 0.27 17.48
CA LYS A 96 -2.93 0.64 18.48
C LYS A 96 -3.47 0.54 19.92
N LYS A 97 -4.75 0.85 20.14
CA LYS A 97 -5.38 0.70 21.46
C LYS A 97 -5.46 -0.77 21.88
N SER A 98 -6.03 -1.63 21.03
CA SER A 98 -6.11 -3.08 21.26
C SER A 98 -4.71 -3.69 21.47
N TRP A 99 -3.72 -3.26 20.67
CA TRP A 99 -2.34 -3.72 20.83
C TRP A 99 -1.76 -3.42 22.22
N ARG A 100 -2.02 -2.21 22.76
CA ARG A 100 -1.54 -1.83 24.09
C ARG A 100 -2.15 -2.69 25.19
N GLU A 101 -3.43 -3.02 25.07
CA GLU A 101 -4.14 -3.90 26.01
C GLU A 101 -3.53 -5.31 25.97
N ILE A 102 -3.36 -5.89 24.78
CA ILE A 102 -2.71 -7.20 24.58
C ILE A 102 -1.29 -7.23 25.15
N LEU A 103 -0.49 -6.20 24.89
CA LEU A 103 0.88 -6.11 25.42
C LEU A 103 0.92 -5.95 26.94
N SER A 104 -0.06 -5.25 27.53
CA SER A 104 -0.16 -5.09 28.98
C SER A 104 -0.44 -6.44 29.65
N THR A 105 -1.39 -7.21 29.12
CA THR A 105 -1.68 -8.57 29.57
C THR A 105 -0.46 -9.48 29.39
N TYR A 106 0.18 -9.44 28.22
CA TYR A 106 1.39 -10.22 27.95
C TYR A 106 2.49 -9.98 28.99
N LYS A 107 2.71 -8.72 29.39
CA LYS A 107 3.73 -8.35 30.38
C LYS A 107 3.40 -8.88 31.77
N ILE A 108 2.12 -8.89 32.16
CA ILE A 108 1.66 -9.46 33.43
C ILE A 108 1.84 -10.98 33.45
N GLU A 109 1.52 -11.65 32.34
CA GLU A 109 1.65 -13.11 32.19
C GLU A 109 3.12 -13.57 32.08
N ASN A 110 4.03 -12.68 31.63
CA ASN A 110 5.44 -12.99 31.39
C ASN A 110 6.37 -12.04 32.17
N PRO A 111 6.33 -12.03 33.52
CA PRO A 111 7.04 -11.04 34.34
C PRO A 111 8.56 -11.10 34.20
N ASN A 112 9.12 -12.25 33.80
CA ASN A 112 10.55 -12.46 33.63
C ASN A 112 11.07 -12.03 32.24
N GLN A 113 10.19 -11.58 31.34
CA GLN A 113 10.59 -11.12 30.01
C GLN A 113 10.63 -9.60 29.94
N THR A 114 11.79 -9.05 29.61
CA THR A 114 11.99 -7.61 29.46
C THR A 114 11.50 -7.09 28.09
N THR A 115 11.45 -7.95 27.08
CA THR A 115 11.03 -7.63 25.72
C THR A 115 10.07 -8.68 25.18
N LEU A 116 9.27 -8.30 24.18
CA LEU A 116 8.42 -9.24 23.45
C LEU A 116 9.27 -10.34 22.80
N ASN A 117 8.98 -11.60 23.11
CA ASN A 117 9.60 -12.71 22.41
C ASN A 117 9.08 -12.80 20.97
N LYS A 118 9.99 -12.83 20.00
CA LYS A 118 9.66 -12.90 18.56
C LYS A 118 8.87 -14.15 18.20
N SER A 119 9.01 -15.26 18.93
CA SER A 119 8.22 -16.48 18.70
C SER A 119 6.75 -16.31 19.08
N HIS A 120 6.43 -15.40 20.00
CA HIS A 120 5.05 -15.14 20.44
C HIS A 120 4.36 -14.07 19.59
N PHE A 121 5.12 -13.30 18.81
CA PHE A 121 4.56 -12.22 18.00
C PHE A 121 3.43 -12.67 17.06
N PRO A 122 3.53 -13.78 16.30
CA PRO A 122 2.44 -14.22 15.44
C PRO A 122 1.13 -14.48 16.19
N LEU A 123 1.19 -15.16 17.34
CA LEU A 123 0.03 -15.43 18.18
C LEU A 123 -0.63 -14.13 18.66
N LEU A 124 0.18 -13.16 19.09
CA LEU A 124 -0.34 -11.86 19.50
C LEU A 124 -0.91 -11.07 18.32
N LEU A 125 -0.30 -11.20 17.14
CA LEU A 125 -0.81 -10.63 15.89
C LEU A 125 -2.16 -11.26 15.51
N LYS A 126 -2.37 -12.56 15.75
CA LYS A 126 -3.67 -13.21 15.58
C LYS A 126 -4.73 -12.59 16.49
N LYS A 127 -4.43 -12.50 17.79
CA LYS A 127 -5.33 -11.91 18.80
C LYS A 127 -5.77 -10.49 18.42
N ILE A 128 -4.85 -9.64 17.97
CA ILE A 128 -5.18 -8.27 17.59
C ILE A 128 -6.01 -8.22 16.30
N MET A 129 -5.70 -9.03 15.29
CA MET A 129 -6.46 -9.06 14.04
C MET A 129 -7.90 -9.55 14.25
N ASP A 130 -8.10 -10.55 15.12
CA ASP A 130 -9.43 -11.04 15.49
C ASP A 130 -10.24 -9.94 16.19
N SER A 131 -9.60 -9.16 17.07
CA SER A 131 -10.25 -8.00 17.73
C SER A 131 -10.61 -6.88 16.75
N ALA A 132 -9.76 -6.64 15.74
CA ALA A 132 -9.94 -5.56 14.77
C ALA A 132 -11.03 -5.88 13.73
N ASN A 133 -11.06 -7.13 13.23
CA ASN A 133 -12.05 -7.60 12.25
C ASN A 133 -13.49 -7.62 12.80
N THR A 134 -13.65 -7.69 14.12
CA THR A 134 -14.96 -7.67 14.79
C THR A 134 -15.56 -6.26 14.83
N ASN A 135 -14.77 -5.20 14.61
CA ASN A 135 -15.21 -3.83 14.80
C ASN A 135 -15.64 -3.15 13.49
N THR A 136 -16.88 -3.39 13.08
CA THR A 136 -17.50 -2.79 11.88
C THR A 136 -17.59 -1.25 11.90
N GLU A 137 -17.37 -0.61 13.05
CA GLU A 137 -17.37 0.86 13.17
C GLU A 137 -16.08 1.49 12.61
N ASN A 138 -14.96 0.77 12.63
CA ASN A 138 -13.68 1.27 12.09
C ASN A 138 -13.73 1.47 10.56
N VAL A 139 -14.56 0.71 9.86
CA VAL A 139 -14.78 0.91 8.41
C VAL A 139 -15.65 2.14 8.17
N LYS A 140 -16.56 2.48 9.10
CA LYS A 140 -17.42 3.66 9.01
C LYS A 140 -16.64 4.96 9.24
N SER A 141 -15.70 4.99 10.19
CA SER A 141 -14.82 6.15 10.38
C SER A 141 -13.88 6.39 9.18
N GLY A 142 -13.58 5.35 8.40
CA GLY A 142 -12.87 5.47 7.13
C GLY A 142 -13.62 6.32 6.09
N LYS A 143 -14.95 6.35 6.14
CA LYS A 143 -15.75 7.23 5.27
C LYS A 143 -15.53 8.71 5.59
N GLU A 144 -15.08 9.05 6.80
CA GLU A 144 -14.78 10.44 7.17
C GLU A 144 -13.45 10.94 6.58
N THR A 145 -12.66 10.08 5.94
CA THR A 145 -11.42 10.48 5.25
C THR A 145 -11.64 11.09 3.88
N GLU A 146 -12.89 11.41 3.52
CA GLU A 146 -13.28 12.15 2.30
C GLU A 146 -12.78 11.54 0.99
N MET A 147 -12.22 10.33 1.03
CA MET A 147 -11.87 9.52 -0.14
C MET A 147 -13.09 8.77 -0.67
N TYR A 148 -14.10 8.53 0.17
CA TYR A 148 -15.35 7.91 -0.26
C TYR A 148 -16.58 8.38 0.55
N PRO A 149 -17.50 9.15 -0.04
CA PRO A 149 -17.42 9.71 -1.40
C PRO A 149 -16.29 10.75 -1.49
N PHE A 150 -15.56 10.75 -2.60
CA PHE A 150 -14.44 11.67 -2.81
C PHE A 150 -14.93 13.14 -2.80
N ASN A 151 -14.49 13.95 -1.84
CA ASN A 151 -14.84 15.37 -1.76
C ASN A 151 -13.60 16.28 -1.68
N PRO A 152 -13.11 16.80 -2.81
CA PRO A 152 -11.88 17.59 -2.84
C PRO A 152 -11.98 18.95 -2.11
N TYR A 153 -13.18 19.48 -1.90
CA TYR A 153 -13.37 20.80 -1.29
C TYR A 153 -13.07 20.82 0.20
N GLN A 154 -13.36 19.74 0.93
CA GLN A 154 -13.09 19.67 2.36
C GLN A 154 -11.61 19.38 2.65
N ILE A 155 -10.94 18.60 1.78
CA ILE A 155 -9.48 18.40 1.79
C ILE A 155 -8.78 19.76 1.62
N TYR A 156 -9.22 20.57 0.64
CA TYR A 156 -8.65 21.89 0.37
C TYR A 156 -8.64 22.80 1.61
N ASN A 157 -9.73 22.79 2.38
CA ASN A 157 -9.86 23.61 3.60
C ASN A 157 -8.98 23.15 4.78
N LYS A 158 -8.47 21.92 4.74
CA LYS A 158 -7.63 21.34 5.79
C LYS A 158 -6.15 21.25 5.40
N LEU A 159 -5.79 21.68 4.18
CA LEU A 159 -4.40 21.79 3.76
C LEU A 159 -3.78 23.03 4.42
N PRO A 160 -2.58 22.93 5.03
CA PRO A 160 -1.83 24.11 5.42
C PRO A 160 -1.51 24.96 4.18
N GLU A 161 -1.43 26.28 4.34
CA GLU A 161 -0.94 27.17 3.28
C GLU A 161 0.44 26.67 2.81
N PHE A 162 0.57 26.43 1.51
CA PHE A 162 1.77 25.88 0.91
C PHE A 162 2.92 26.90 1.00
N GLU A 163 3.97 26.61 1.77
CA GLU A 163 5.30 27.12 1.47
C GLU A 163 5.97 26.17 0.46
N GLU A 164 6.34 26.70 -0.70
CA GLU A 164 7.04 25.99 -1.77
C GLU A 164 8.43 25.52 -1.31
N GLU A 165 8.52 24.38 -0.64
CA GLU A 165 9.76 23.61 -0.57
C GLU A 165 9.71 22.47 -1.59
N ILE A 166 10.16 22.77 -2.81
CA ILE A 166 10.44 21.75 -3.82
C ILE A 166 11.68 20.95 -3.39
N LYS A 167 11.48 19.88 -2.61
CA LYS A 167 12.53 18.87 -2.39
C LYS A 167 12.57 17.89 -3.56
N TYR A 168 13.43 18.21 -4.51
CA TYR A 168 13.91 17.33 -5.59
C TYR A 168 14.78 16.21 -4.98
N ASP A 169 14.32 14.95 -4.88
CA ASP A 169 15.30 13.82 -4.83
C ASP A 169 14.79 12.38 -5.08
N ALA A 170 13.59 12.16 -5.60
CA ALA A 170 13.16 10.78 -5.99
C ALA A 170 12.29 10.77 -7.24
N ASP A 171 11.46 11.81 -7.40
CA ASP A 171 10.51 11.90 -8.51
C ASP A 171 11.20 12.01 -9.87
N GLN A 172 12.33 12.72 -9.97
CA GLN A 172 13.01 12.90 -11.26
C GLN A 172 13.67 11.61 -11.75
N SER A 173 14.30 10.82 -10.88
CA SER A 173 14.93 9.56 -11.29
C SER A 173 13.90 8.53 -11.77
N VAL A 174 12.73 8.47 -11.13
CA VAL A 174 11.62 7.62 -11.59
C VAL A 174 10.96 8.17 -12.84
N LEU A 175 10.73 9.48 -12.93
CA LEU A 175 10.20 10.11 -14.14
C LEU A 175 11.17 9.94 -15.31
N HIS A 176 12.47 10.02 -15.07
CA HIS A 176 13.51 9.79 -16.06
C HIS A 176 13.53 8.33 -16.49
N TYR A 177 13.54 7.39 -15.53
CA TYR A 177 13.43 5.96 -15.81
C TYR A 177 12.17 5.64 -16.62
N LEU A 178 11.01 6.17 -16.25
CA LEU A 178 9.75 5.99 -16.98
C LEU A 178 9.80 6.61 -18.39
N LYS A 179 10.44 7.78 -18.55
CA LYS A 179 10.62 8.41 -19.88
C LYS A 179 11.59 7.64 -20.77
N GLU A 180 12.63 7.04 -20.18
CA GLU A 180 13.61 6.23 -20.90
C GLU A 180 13.08 4.84 -21.25
N THR A 181 12.29 4.23 -20.36
CA THR A 181 11.76 2.86 -20.55
C THR A 181 10.43 2.81 -21.28
N LYS A 182 9.56 3.81 -21.10
CA LYS A 182 8.29 3.93 -21.84
C LYS A 182 8.43 4.93 -22.98
N GLN A 183 9.32 4.66 -23.93
CA GLN A 183 9.17 5.29 -25.23
C GLN A 183 7.86 4.80 -25.84
N PRO A 184 6.90 5.69 -26.18
CA PRO A 184 5.73 5.26 -26.92
C PRO A 184 6.22 4.65 -28.22
N ASN A 185 5.85 3.39 -28.49
CA ASN A 185 6.01 2.82 -29.82
C ASN A 185 5.45 3.86 -30.81
N PRO A 186 6.23 4.32 -31.80
CA PRO A 186 5.74 5.29 -32.74
C PRO A 186 4.47 4.69 -33.34
N ILE A 187 3.35 5.40 -33.20
CA ILE A 187 2.11 5.05 -33.87
C ILE A 187 2.49 4.94 -35.34
N LYS A 188 2.53 3.71 -35.88
CA LYS A 188 2.71 3.49 -37.30
C LYS A 188 1.48 4.11 -37.95
N ARG A 189 1.58 5.37 -38.37
CA ARG A 189 0.67 5.94 -39.35
C ARG A 189 0.86 5.10 -40.59
N GLY A 190 -0.01 4.12 -40.79
CA GLY A 190 -0.15 3.48 -42.09
C GLY A 190 -0.32 4.60 -43.10
N LYS A 191 0.53 4.63 -44.13
CA LYS A 191 0.22 5.43 -45.31
C LYS A 191 -1.15 4.94 -45.79
N ASN A 192 -2.16 5.79 -45.76
CA ASN A 192 -3.38 5.55 -46.51
C ASN A 192 -2.96 5.50 -47.98
N SER A 193 -2.69 4.30 -48.50
CA SER A 193 -2.74 4.06 -49.93
C SER A 193 -4.21 4.13 -50.29
N ASN A 194 -4.61 5.15 -51.04
CA ASN A 194 -5.94 5.27 -51.61
C ASN A 194 -6.29 3.96 -52.31
N LEU A 195 -7.22 3.19 -51.75
CA LEU A 195 -7.84 2.07 -52.45
C LEU A 195 -8.71 2.67 -53.55
N ASN A 196 -8.23 2.60 -54.79
CA ASN A 196 -9.02 2.97 -55.96
C ASN A 196 -9.92 1.77 -56.31
N VAL A 197 -11.14 1.77 -55.78
CA VAL A 197 -12.15 0.74 -56.07
C VAL A 197 -13.01 1.23 -57.25
N PRO A 198 -13.03 0.54 -58.40
CA PRO A 198 -13.92 0.90 -59.50
C PRO A 198 -15.38 0.59 -59.14
N PRO A 199 -16.34 1.41 -59.61
CA PRO A 199 -17.75 1.19 -59.34
C PRO A 199 -18.24 -0.07 -60.08
N GLY A 200 -18.86 -0.98 -59.32
CA GLY A 200 -19.59 -2.14 -59.78
C GLY A 200 -20.90 -2.26 -59.02
#